data_AF-A0AA43A5U4-F1
#
_entry.id   AF-A0AA43A5U4-F1
#
_cell.length_a   1.000
_cell.length_b   1.000
_cell.length_c   1.000
_cell.angle_alpha   90.00
_cell.angle_beta   90.00
_cell.angle_gamma   90.00
#
_symmetry.space_group_name_H-M   'P 1'
#
loop_
_entity.id
_entity.type
_entity.pdbx_description
1 polymer ?
#
loop_
_entity_poly.entity_id
_entity_poly.type
_entity_poly.pdbx_seq_one_letter_code
_entity_poly.pdbx_strand_id
1 'polypeptide(L)' 'MAELACSHFQHVRHDPPWTSRPWVISPAGRQSMLGYGLVCHKCAAGAPPDRESR' A
#
# COMPACT_ATOMS: atom_id res chain seq x y z
N MET A 1 3.35 7.64 2.15
CA MET A 1 3.86 6.56 1.26
C MET A 1 4.26 5.38 2.14
N ALA A 2 4.15 4.15 1.62
CA ALA A 2 4.70 2.95 2.25
C ALA A 2 5.82 2.39 1.37
N GLU A 3 6.94 2.00 1.96
CA GLU A 3 8.00 1.25 1.29
C GLU A 3 7.68 -0.24 1.40
N LEU A 4 7.64 -0.92 0.26
CA LEU A 4 7.37 -2.36 0.19
C LEU A 4 8.69 -3.14 0.13
N ALA A 5 8.64 -4.41 0.50
CA ALA A 5 9.81 -5.31 0.46
C ALA A 5 10.42 -5.49 -0.95
N CYS A 6 9.68 -5.15 -2.01
CA CYS A 6 10.15 -5.13 -3.40
C CYS A 6 10.87 -3.82 -3.80
N SER A 7 11.19 -2.95 -2.85
CA SER A 7 11.88 -1.66 -3.09
C SER A 7 11.07 -0.65 -3.89
N HIS A 8 9.75 -0.85 -3.96
CA HIS A 8 8.79 0.10 -4.52
C HIS A 8 8.08 0.88 -3.40
N PHE A 9 7.78 2.14 -3.67
CA PHE A 9 6.87 2.95 -2.87
C PHE A 9 5.45 2.85 -3.41
N GLN A 10 4.50 2.59 -2.50
CA GLN A 10 3.07 2.59 -2.80
C GLN A 10 2.34 3.62 -1.95
N HIS A 11 1.50 4.43 -2.60
CA HIS A 11 0.55 5.29 -1.91
C HIS A 11 -0.66 4.47 -1.50
N VAL A 12 -0.89 4.33 -0.20
CA VAL A 12 -2.10 3.65 0.33
C VAL A 12 -3.22 4.61 0.74
N ARG A 13 -3.02 5.92 0.53
CA ARG A 13 -3.93 6.99 0.95
C ARG A 13 -4.31 7.98 -0.16
N HIS A 14 -3.54 8.03 -1.25
CA HIS A 14 -3.80 8.94 -2.36
C HIS A 14 -4.06 8.11 -3.61
N ASP A 15 -5.29 7.64 -3.74
CA ASP A 15 -5.83 7.09 -4.97
C ASP A 15 -7.06 7.97 -5.30
N PRO A 16 -6.98 8.88 -6.27
CA PRO A 16 -8.17 9.54 -6.81
C PRO A 16 -8.90 8.48 -7.66
N PRO A 17 -10.14 8.05 -7.33
CA PRO A 17 -11.22 8.76 -6.64
C PRO A 17 -11.34 8.48 -5.12
N TRP A 18 -12.11 9.33 -4.43
CA TRP A 18 -12.46 9.14 -3.03
C TRP A 18 -12.96 7.72 -2.74
N THR A 19 -12.17 6.96 -1.99
CA THR A 19 -12.46 5.56 -1.67
C THR A 19 -12.93 5.44 -0.22
N SER A 20 -14.13 4.88 -0.02
CA SER A 20 -14.63 4.57 1.33
C SER A 20 -13.84 3.40 1.94
N ARG A 21 -13.26 3.62 3.12
CA ARG A 21 -12.49 2.61 3.87
C ARG A 21 -13.18 2.37 5.23
N PRO A 22 -14.32 1.66 5.29
CA PRO A 22 -15.13 1.57 6.49
C PRO A 22 -14.40 0.96 7.69
N TRP A 23 -13.39 0.13 7.44
CA TRP A 23 -12.56 -0.47 8.48
C TRP A 23 -11.75 0.55 9.31
N VAL A 24 -11.54 1.79 8.83
CA VAL A 24 -10.83 2.82 9.61
C VAL A 24 -11.67 3.40 10.75
N ILE A 25 -12.99 3.19 10.72
CA ILE A 25 -13.95 3.87 11.60
C ILE A 25 -13.92 3.28 13.02
N SER A 26 -13.74 1.97 13.17
CA SER A 26 -13.78 1.30 14.47
C SER A 26 -12.39 0.79 14.90
N PRO A 27 -12.10 0.73 16.21
CA PRO A 27 -10.87 0.11 16.71
C PRO A 27 -10.72 -1.35 16.24
N ALA A 28 -11.82 -2.11 16.21
CA ALA A 28 -11.82 -3.50 15.74
C ALA A 28 -11.48 -3.61 14.25
N GLY A 29 -12.05 -2.74 13.40
CA GLY A 29 -11.73 -2.70 11.97
C GLY A 29 -10.29 -2.28 11.69
N ARG A 30 -9.72 -1.39 12.50
CA ARG A 30 -8.30 -1.03 12.39
C ARG A 30 -7.40 -2.22 12.75
N GLN A 31 -7.75 -2.95 13.80
CA GLN A 31 -7.00 -4.14 14.21
C GLN A 31 -7.08 -5.26 13.16
N SER A 32 -8.23 -5.45 12.52
CA SER A 32 -8.40 -6.49 11.48
C SER A 32 -7.56 -6.25 10.24
N MET A 33 -7.09 -5.02 10.01
CA MET A 33 -6.25 -4.66 8.86
C MET A 33 -4.76 -4.69 9.15
N LEU A 34 -4.35 -4.96 10.40
CA LEU A 34 -2.94 -5.21 10.71
C LEU A 34 -2.49 -6.52 10.06
N GLY A 35 -1.30 -6.51 9.46
CA GLY A 35 -0.76 -7.67 8.75
C GLY A 35 -1.37 -7.92 7.36
N TYR A 36 -2.33 -7.10 6.93
CA TYR A 36 -2.86 -7.20 5.57
C TYR A 36 -1.77 -6.92 4.53
N GLY A 37 -1.55 -7.88 3.62
CA GLY A 37 -0.54 -7.76 2.57
C GLY A 37 -0.93 -6.72 1.51
N LEU A 38 0.01 -5.86 1.15
CA LEU A 38 -0.17 -4.90 0.05
C LEU A 38 0.36 -5.50 -1.25
N VAL A 39 -0.47 -5.49 -2.28
CA VAL A 39 -0.06 -5.89 -3.63
C VAL A 39 0.67 -4.73 -4.29
N CYS A 40 1.91 -4.98 -4.72
CA CYS A 40 2.70 -3.98 -5.45
C CYS A 40 2.26 -3.92 -6.93
N HIS A 41 1.57 -2.85 -7.33
CA HIS A 41 1.20 -2.64 -8.73
C HIS A 41 2.40 -2.41 -9.65
N LYS A 42 3.49 -1.85 -9.13
CA LYS A 42 4.73 -1.63 -9.88
C LYS A 42 5.41 -2.96 -10.25
N CYS A 43 5.42 -3.95 -9.34
CA CYS A 43 5.85 -5.31 -9.66
C CYS A 43 4.96 -5.94 -10.73
N ALA A 44 3.63 -5.80 -10.60
CA ALA A 44 2.70 -6.34 -11.60
C ALA A 44 2.89 -5.71 -12.99
N ALA A 45 3.29 -4.43 -13.04
CA ALA A 45 3.58 -3.70 -14.28
C ALA A 45 5.03 -3.90 -14.79
N GLY A 46 5.88 -4.66 -14.09
CA GLY A 46 7.29 -4.83 -14.45
C GLY A 46 8.14 -3.55 -14.35
N ALA A 47 7.71 -2.58 -13.54
CA ALA A 47 8.41 -1.32 -13.37
C ALA A 47 9.72 -1.51 -12.56
N PRO A 48 10.79 -0.74 -12.89
CA PRO A 48 12.03 -0.76 -12.13
C PRO A 48 11.80 -0.35 -10.66
N PRO A 49 12.65 -0.78 -9.71
CA PRO A 49 12.56 -0.40 -8.30
C PRO A 49 12.69 1.12 -8.14
N ASP A 50 11.97 1.70 -7.18
CA ASP A 50 12.01 3.15 -6.95
C ASP A 50 13.30 3.58 -6.23
N ARG A 51 13.92 2.65 -5.50
CA ARG A 51 15.24 2.81 -4.91
C ARG A 51 16.20 1.87 -5.61
N GLU A 52 17.21 2.44 -6.27
CA GLU A 52 18.40 1.70 -6.69
C GLU A 52 19.10 1.18 -5.42
N SER A 53 19.47 -0.10 -5.38
CA SER A 53 20.28 -0.65 -4.30
C SER A 53 21.63 0.07 -4.30
N ARG A 54 21.77 1.06 -3.42
CA ARG A 54 23.04 1.76 -3.19
C ARG A 54 24.02 0.87 -2.44
#